data_AF-A0A2G6LRG7-F1
#
_entry.id   AF-A0A2G6LRG7-F1
#
_cell.length_a   1.000
_cell.length_b   1.000
_cell.length_c   1.000
_cell.angle_alpha   90.00
_cell.angle_beta   90.00
_cell.angle_gamma   90.00
#
_symmetry.space_group_name_H-M   'P 1'
#
loop_
_entity.id
_entity.type
_entity.pdbx_description
1 polymer ?
#
loop_
_entity_poly.entity_id
_entity_poly.type
_entity_poly.pdbx_seq_one_letter_code
_entity_poly.pdbx_strand_id
1 'polypeptide(L)'
;MRKILFVLFGLCFLSTSAQFKRKNYKHIMESKSIYEIDAFLRDAHEDDPRRGILKKRVIKLMKEYIKNAHPADPRVKDFKDKIAILNKKASTKITFEEMSARIKKKKIEEYKAKLKARIQAGQQNQGFAQNQKPSIRYQGSVYRPGAPSNVRKNTAGTDQQSYVDTDVEQAATSVETVRSRQAKQRNIYARRGSRGSSSSEEEFNRLMSEQSIAKDQKTLEVLNKLFDNDPSSKDTIVLIENKSDCNIVVVMEKNNGEEFKLPIPANNENTIVIPKGDYILRSNVCGGTYSSEKTINKSLIIALNNPS
;
A
#
# COMPACT_ATOMS: atom_id res chain seq x y z
N MET A 1 5.83 -29.80 69.42
CA MET A 1 6.37 -29.10 68.23
C MET A 1 5.33 -28.24 67.48
N ARG A 2 4.31 -27.64 68.14
CA ARG A 2 3.30 -26.78 67.48
C ARG A 2 3.57 -25.26 67.60
N LYS A 3 4.49 -24.86 68.49
CA LYS A 3 4.83 -23.44 68.75
C LYS A 3 5.94 -22.89 67.85
N ILE A 4 6.70 -23.76 67.18
CA ILE A 4 7.79 -23.38 66.27
C ILE A 4 7.26 -23.02 64.87
N LEU A 5 6.08 -23.53 64.49
CA LEU A 5 5.46 -23.24 63.21
C LEU A 5 4.96 -21.77 63.11
N PHE A 6 4.61 -21.14 64.24
CA PHE A 6 4.16 -19.76 64.27
C PHE A 6 5.30 -18.73 64.19
N VAL A 7 6.54 -19.12 64.49
CA VAL A 7 7.71 -18.23 64.39
C VAL A 7 8.22 -18.13 62.95
N LEU A 8 8.08 -19.20 62.15
CA LEU A 8 8.42 -19.20 60.73
C LEU A 8 7.43 -18.42 59.84
N PHE A 9 6.18 -18.24 60.27
CA PHE A 9 5.18 -17.46 59.53
C PHE A 9 5.30 -15.94 59.77
N GLY A 10 5.90 -15.52 60.89
CA GLY A 10 6.14 -14.10 61.21
C GLY A 10 7.35 -13.49 60.53
N LEU A 11 8.29 -14.31 60.04
CA LEU A 11 9.54 -13.85 59.41
C LEU A 11 9.43 -13.66 57.88
N CYS A 12 8.27 -13.95 57.30
CA CYS A 12 8.02 -13.85 55.86
C CYS A 12 7.37 -12.51 55.43
N PHE A 13 7.04 -11.62 56.36
CA PHE A 13 6.39 -10.33 56.09
C PHE A 13 7.34 -9.11 56.10
N LEU A 14 8.64 -9.33 56.27
CA LEU A 14 9.67 -8.29 56.13
C LEU A 14 10.24 -8.20 54.71
N SER A 15 9.55 -8.77 53.71
CA SER A 15 9.84 -8.51 52.30
C SER A 15 9.56 -7.03 52.01
N THR A 16 10.60 -6.24 52.21
CA THR A 16 10.86 -4.91 51.67
C THR A 16 10.04 -4.64 50.42
N SER A 17 9.03 -3.79 50.55
CA SER A 17 8.47 -3.05 49.43
C SER A 17 9.63 -2.24 48.83
N ALA A 18 10.24 -2.75 47.76
CA ALA A 18 11.15 -1.98 46.94
C ALA A 18 10.36 -0.77 46.44
N GLN A 19 10.51 0.36 47.13
CA GLN A 19 9.89 1.62 46.79
C GLN A 19 10.35 1.97 45.37
N PHE A 20 9.50 1.69 44.38
CA PHE A 20 9.77 2.04 42.98
C PHE A 20 9.67 3.55 42.86
N LYS A 21 10.74 4.25 43.26
CA LYS A 21 10.84 5.70 43.14
C LYS A 21 10.71 5.99 41.65
N ARG A 22 9.56 6.53 41.24
CA ARG A 22 9.30 6.83 39.83
C ARG A 22 10.42 7.74 39.33
N LYS A 23 11.13 7.31 38.29
CA LYS A 23 12.20 8.09 37.68
C LYS A 23 11.56 9.27 36.96
N ASN A 24 11.94 10.48 37.34
CA ASN A 24 11.38 11.70 36.77
C ASN A 24 12.17 12.10 35.52
N TYR A 25 11.61 11.86 34.34
CA TYR A 25 12.23 12.23 33.05
C TYR A 25 11.80 13.61 32.53
N LYS A 26 11.34 14.51 33.42
CA LYS A 26 10.78 15.83 33.06
C LYS A 26 11.75 16.67 32.22
N HIS A 27 13.05 16.62 32.56
CA HIS A 27 14.11 17.42 31.92
C HIS A 27 15.05 16.58 31.04
N ILE A 28 14.59 15.42 30.56
CA ILE A 28 15.45 14.48 29.80
C ILE A 28 16.02 15.10 28.51
N MET A 29 15.29 16.03 27.92
CA MET A 29 15.69 16.75 26.70
C MET A 29 16.83 17.74 26.92
N GLU A 30 17.18 18.05 28.17
CA GLU A 30 18.29 18.93 28.55
C GLU A 30 19.47 18.13 29.13
N SER A 31 19.22 16.90 29.59
CA SER A 31 20.25 16.07 30.19
C SER A 31 21.43 15.83 29.26
N LYS A 32 22.63 15.94 29.82
CA LYS A 32 23.92 15.60 29.20
C LYS A 32 24.49 14.29 29.73
N SER A 33 23.76 13.62 30.63
CA SER A 33 24.22 12.36 31.23
C SER A 33 23.89 11.19 30.32
N ILE A 34 24.93 10.44 29.92
CA ILE A 34 24.76 9.22 29.11
C ILE A 34 23.81 8.24 29.80
N TYR A 35 23.88 8.13 31.13
CA TYR A 35 23.09 7.17 31.91
C TYR A 35 21.62 7.55 32.04
N GLU A 36 21.31 8.84 32.20
CA GLU A 36 19.92 9.30 32.28
C GLU A 36 19.22 9.13 30.93
N ILE A 37 19.91 9.48 29.85
CA ILE A 37 19.39 9.30 28.49
C ILE A 37 19.21 7.81 28.17
N ASP A 38 20.19 6.97 28.50
CA ASP A 38 20.11 5.51 28.30
C ASP A 38 18.98 4.89 29.13
N ALA A 39 18.78 5.33 30.38
CA ALA A 39 17.68 4.87 31.23
C ALA A 39 16.32 5.25 30.63
N PHE A 40 16.17 6.48 30.14
CA PHE A 40 14.96 6.89 29.43
C PHE A 40 14.73 6.06 28.15
N LEU A 41 15.77 5.83 27.35
CA LEU A 41 15.65 5.02 26.12
C LEU A 41 15.32 3.54 26.39
N ARG A 42 15.51 3.02 27.61
CA ARG A 42 15.01 1.69 27.97
C ARG A 42 13.54 1.71 28.40
N ASP A 43 13.14 2.73 29.14
CA ASP A 43 11.82 2.81 29.76
C ASP A 43 10.76 3.43 28.79
N ALA A 44 11.18 4.21 27.79
CA ALA A 44 10.30 4.92 26.86
C ALA A 44 9.80 4.04 25.70
N HIS A 45 8.55 4.27 25.29
CA HIS A 45 7.88 3.60 24.17
C HIS A 45 8.63 3.80 22.83
N GLU A 46 8.49 2.85 21.90
CA GLU A 46 9.15 2.91 20.59
C GLU A 46 8.72 4.13 19.76
N ASP A 47 7.45 4.54 19.91
CA ASP A 47 6.86 5.69 19.21
C ASP A 47 7.07 7.05 19.92
N ASP A 48 7.80 7.12 21.05
CA ASP A 48 8.05 8.42 21.71
C ASP A 48 8.94 9.30 20.80
N PRO A 49 8.48 10.50 20.37
CA PRO A 49 9.24 11.35 19.45
C PRO A 49 10.60 11.81 20.01
N ARG A 50 10.72 11.90 21.34
CA ARG A 50 11.98 12.28 22.03
C ARG A 50 13.05 11.21 21.86
N ARG A 51 12.65 9.94 21.66
CA ARG A 51 13.55 8.79 21.47
C ARG A 51 14.50 9.00 20.30
N GLY A 52 14.00 9.52 19.18
CA GLY A 52 14.81 9.77 17.98
C GLY A 52 15.92 10.80 18.20
N ILE A 53 15.59 11.89 18.89
CA ILE A 53 16.54 12.99 19.20
C ILE A 53 17.57 12.52 20.24
N LEU A 54 17.08 11.90 21.32
CA LEU A 54 17.92 11.44 22.43
C LEU A 54 18.86 10.30 22.02
N LYS A 55 18.43 9.43 21.12
CA LYS A 55 19.27 8.38 20.54
C LYS A 55 20.46 8.95 19.76
N LYS A 56 20.26 9.99 18.95
CA LYS A 56 21.38 10.67 18.25
C LYS A 56 22.34 11.32 19.25
N ARG A 57 21.78 11.97 20.29
CA ARG A 57 22.57 12.66 21.31
C ARG A 57 23.40 11.69 22.16
N VAL A 58 22.83 10.58 22.63
CA VAL A 58 23.55 9.63 23.48
C VAL A 58 24.72 9.00 22.72
N ILE A 59 24.55 8.70 21.43
CA ILE A 59 25.63 8.21 20.56
C ILE A 59 26.74 9.26 20.45
N LYS A 60 26.39 10.54 20.28
CA LYS A 60 27.37 11.64 20.24
C LYS A 60 28.16 11.73 21.55
N LEU A 61 27.48 11.72 22.69
CA LEU A 61 28.10 11.78 24.03
C LEU A 61 29.03 10.57 24.29
N MET A 62 28.61 9.36 23.91
CA MET A 62 29.45 8.16 24.02
C MET A 62 30.70 8.25 23.13
N LYS A 63 30.59 8.78 21.91
CA LYS A 63 31.75 8.99 21.02
C LYS A 63 32.72 10.04 21.57
N GLU A 64 32.20 11.15 22.10
CA GLU A 64 33.01 12.20 22.74
C GLU A 64 33.74 11.65 23.96
N TYR A 65 33.08 10.81 24.76
CA TYR A 65 33.70 10.11 25.88
C TYR A 65 34.84 9.21 25.43
N ILE A 66 34.60 8.33 24.44
CA ILE A 66 35.61 7.39 23.93
C ILE A 66 36.83 8.12 23.36
N LYS A 67 36.63 9.29 22.74
CA LYS A 67 37.73 10.09 22.17
C LYS A 67 38.71 10.59 23.24
N ASN A 68 38.21 10.93 24.42
CA ASN A 68 38.99 11.56 25.49
C ASN A 68 39.35 10.57 26.62
N ALA A 69 38.77 9.36 26.61
CA ALA A 69 38.97 8.36 27.66
C ALA A 69 40.30 7.61 27.51
N HIS A 70 40.88 7.23 28.65
CA HIS A 70 42.05 6.36 28.69
C HIS A 70 41.71 4.96 28.16
N PRO A 71 42.60 4.29 27.39
CA PRO A 71 42.33 2.98 26.78
C PRO A 71 42.02 1.85 27.78
N ALA A 72 42.39 2.01 29.05
CA ALA A 72 42.11 1.06 30.12
C ALA A 72 40.78 1.31 30.88
N ASP A 73 40.00 2.34 30.54
CA ASP A 73 38.72 2.60 31.21
C ASP A 73 37.68 1.52 30.81
N PRO A 74 37.10 0.78 31.78
CA PRO A 74 36.13 -0.28 31.50
C PRO A 74 34.87 0.22 30.78
N ARG A 75 34.49 1.49 30.95
CA ARG A 75 33.29 2.09 30.33
C ARG A 75 33.41 2.26 28.82
N VAL A 76 34.63 2.32 28.30
CA VAL A 76 34.87 2.45 26.85
C VAL A 76 34.32 1.23 26.11
N LYS A 77 34.48 0.04 26.69
CA LYS A 77 33.93 -1.20 26.14
C LYS A 77 32.40 -1.14 26.10
N ASP A 78 31.78 -0.82 27.23
CA ASP A 78 30.32 -0.75 27.35
C ASP A 78 29.71 0.28 26.38
N PHE A 79 30.34 1.44 26.21
CA PHE A 79 29.88 2.45 25.27
C PHE A 79 30.03 2.03 23.81
N LYS A 80 31.11 1.31 23.45
CA LYS A 80 31.25 0.75 22.09
C LYS A 80 30.13 -0.25 21.79
N ASP A 81 29.81 -1.13 22.73
CA ASP A 81 28.75 -2.12 22.59
C ASP A 81 27.37 -1.45 22.48
N LYS A 82 27.10 -0.43 23.33
CA LYS A 82 25.85 0.35 23.25
C LYS A 82 25.73 1.13 21.95
N ILE A 83 26.80 1.73 21.43
CA ILE A 83 26.79 2.40 20.11
C ILE A 83 26.41 1.40 19.01
N ALA A 84 26.96 0.18 19.05
CA ALA A 84 26.64 -0.86 18.07
C ALA A 84 25.16 -1.28 18.14
N ILE A 85 24.62 -1.45 19.36
CA ILE A 85 23.21 -1.77 19.58
C ILE A 85 22.30 -0.64 19.11
N LEU A 86 22.64 0.61 19.42
CA LEU A 86 21.83 1.77 19.03
C LEU A 86 21.89 2.03 17.52
N ASN A 87 23.02 1.76 16.85
CA ASN A 87 23.11 1.91 15.39
C ASN A 87 22.41 0.78 14.62
N LYS A 88 22.30 -0.42 15.20
CA LYS A 88 21.40 -1.45 14.67
C LYS A 88 19.96 -0.94 14.80
N LYS A 89 19.31 -0.67 13.66
CA LYS A 89 17.86 -0.47 13.62
C LYS A 89 17.21 -1.70 14.26
N ALA A 90 16.29 -1.52 15.21
CA ALA A 90 15.37 -2.59 15.59
C ALA A 90 14.63 -2.96 14.30
N SER A 91 15.00 -4.10 13.74
CA SER A 91 14.64 -4.49 12.39
C SER A 91 13.19 -5.00 12.39
N THR A 92 12.25 -4.06 12.28
CA THR A 92 10.85 -4.33 11.93
C THR A 92 10.36 -3.44 10.79
N LYS A 93 11.23 -2.58 10.22
CA LYS A 93 10.92 -1.79 9.02
C LYS A 93 11.85 -2.22 7.87
N ILE A 94 11.47 -3.30 7.18
CA ILE A 94 12.10 -3.71 5.90
C ILE A 94 11.76 -2.62 4.87
N THR A 95 12.76 -2.08 4.17
CA THR A 95 12.52 -1.08 3.12
C THR A 95 11.73 -1.70 1.96
N PHE A 96 10.98 -0.89 1.20
CA PHE A 96 10.20 -1.39 0.05
C PHE A 96 11.06 -2.14 -0.99
N GLU A 97 12.28 -1.65 -1.22
CA GLU A 97 13.27 -2.28 -2.09
C GLU A 97 13.73 -3.65 -1.55
N GLU A 98 13.99 -3.75 -0.25
CA GLU A 98 14.39 -5.02 0.36
C GLU A 98 13.22 -6.02 0.43
N MET A 99 12.00 -5.52 0.63
CA MET A 99 10.78 -6.32 0.62
C MET A 99 10.48 -6.86 -0.78
N SER A 100 10.53 -6.01 -1.80
CA SER A 100 10.31 -6.41 -3.20
C SER A 100 11.39 -7.37 -3.69
N ALA A 101 12.65 -7.19 -3.30
CA ALA A 101 13.73 -8.13 -3.58
C ALA A 101 13.49 -9.51 -2.95
N ARG A 102 13.02 -9.56 -1.68
CA ARG A 102 12.67 -10.82 -1.00
C ARG A 102 11.47 -11.51 -1.65
N ILE A 103 10.44 -10.76 -2.05
CA ILE A 103 9.27 -11.29 -2.76
C ILE A 103 9.69 -11.88 -4.12
N LYS A 104 10.50 -11.14 -4.89
CA LYS A 104 11.00 -11.58 -6.19
C LYS A 104 11.85 -12.84 -6.06
N LYS A 105 12.75 -12.90 -5.06
CA LYS A 105 13.56 -14.09 -4.77
C LYS A 105 12.70 -15.31 -4.44
N LYS A 106 11.73 -15.17 -3.54
CA LYS A 106 10.79 -16.26 -3.20
C LYS A 106 9.99 -16.74 -4.41
N LYS A 107 9.54 -15.82 -5.27
CA LYS A 107 8.82 -16.18 -6.51
C LYS A 107 9.69 -16.94 -7.50
N ILE A 108 10.96 -16.55 -7.65
CA ILE A 108 11.92 -17.26 -8.51
C ILE A 108 12.16 -18.68 -7.97
N GLU A 109 12.34 -18.83 -6.67
CA GLU A 109 12.53 -20.15 -6.03
C GLU A 109 11.29 -21.02 -6.18
N GLU A 110 10.09 -20.47 -5.94
CA GLU A 110 8.80 -21.15 -6.15
C GLU A 110 8.65 -21.64 -7.59
N TYR A 111 8.99 -20.80 -8.57
CA TYR A 111 8.91 -21.15 -9.99
C TYR A 111 9.95 -22.22 -10.38
N LYS A 112 11.19 -22.10 -9.87
CA LYS A 112 12.24 -23.12 -10.07
C LYS A 112 11.84 -24.47 -9.48
N ALA A 113 11.25 -24.48 -8.29
CA ALA A 113 10.75 -25.70 -7.66
C ALA A 113 9.61 -26.34 -8.47
N LYS A 114 8.67 -25.53 -8.98
CA LYS A 114 7.59 -25.99 -9.86
C LYS A 114 8.11 -26.56 -11.18
N LEU A 115 9.09 -25.91 -11.82
CA LEU A 115 9.73 -26.42 -13.03
C LEU A 115 10.45 -27.76 -12.77
N LYS A 116 11.19 -27.86 -11.66
CA LYS A 116 11.85 -29.10 -11.27
C LYS A 116 10.85 -30.24 -11.05
N ALA A 117 9.73 -29.96 -10.37
CA ALA A 117 8.66 -30.94 -10.16
C ALA A 117 7.99 -31.37 -11.48
N ARG A 118 7.78 -30.45 -12.43
CA ARG A 118 7.22 -30.78 -13.76
C ARG A 118 8.16 -31.61 -14.62
N ILE A 119 9.47 -31.33 -14.56
CA ILE A 119 10.50 -32.13 -15.26
C ILE A 119 10.53 -33.55 -14.67
N GLN A 120 10.45 -33.69 -13.34
CA GLN A 120 10.41 -34.98 -12.67
C GLN A 120 9.13 -35.77 -12.99
N ALA A 121 7.97 -35.10 -13.04
CA ALA A 121 6.70 -35.72 -13.45
C ALA A 121 6.69 -36.13 -14.94
N GLY A 122 7.37 -35.37 -15.81
CA GLY A 122 7.52 -35.71 -17.24
C GLY A 122 8.45 -36.91 -17.49
N GLN A 123 9.40 -37.18 -16.61
CA GLN A 123 10.30 -38.33 -16.70
C GLN A 123 9.67 -39.65 -16.20
N GLN A 124 8.56 -39.60 -15.44
CA GLN A 124 7.85 -40.80 -14.99
C GLN A 124 6.92 -41.42 -16.05
N ASN A 125 6.67 -40.74 -17.18
CA ASN A 125 5.86 -41.23 -18.30
C ASN A 125 6.69 -41.71 -19.51
N GLN A 126 8.00 -41.94 -19.35
CA GLN A 126 8.84 -42.59 -20.36
C GLN A 126 9.23 -44.00 -19.92
N GLY A 127 8.22 -44.82 -19.63
CA GLY A 127 8.38 -46.21 -19.24
C GLY A 127 7.42 -47.18 -19.92
N PHE A 128 6.66 -46.78 -20.95
CA PHE A 128 5.79 -47.71 -21.70
C PHE A 128 5.58 -47.21 -23.13
N ALA A 129 6.53 -47.48 -24.03
CA ALA A 129 6.28 -47.49 -25.47
C ALA A 129 7.47 -48.18 -26.17
N GLN A 130 7.51 -49.51 -26.13
CA GLN A 130 8.30 -50.27 -27.09
C GLN A 130 7.39 -50.75 -28.23
N ASN A 131 7.92 -50.59 -29.43
CA ASN A 131 7.52 -51.19 -30.69
C ASN A 131 6.19 -50.74 -31.32
N GLN A 132 6.32 -49.77 -32.23
CA GLN A 132 5.79 -49.92 -33.59
C GLN A 132 6.50 -48.91 -34.51
N LYS A 133 7.18 -49.44 -35.52
CA LYS A 133 7.95 -48.71 -36.53
C LYS A 133 7.07 -48.48 -37.75
N PRO A 134 6.97 -47.28 -38.31
CA PRO A 134 6.66 -47.12 -39.73
C PRO A 134 7.79 -46.40 -40.49
N SER A 135 8.00 -46.87 -41.71
CA SER A 135 9.02 -46.41 -42.66
C SER A 135 8.71 -45.02 -43.22
N ILE A 136 9.72 -44.17 -43.34
CA ILE A 136 9.64 -42.89 -44.05
C ILE A 136 10.22 -43.07 -45.47
N ARG A 137 9.43 -42.75 -46.49
CA ARG A 137 9.88 -42.56 -47.89
C ARG A 137 9.91 -41.06 -48.17
N TYR A 138 11.09 -40.51 -48.41
CA TYR A 138 11.27 -39.13 -48.86
C TYR A 138 11.17 -39.06 -50.39
N GLN A 139 10.44 -38.09 -50.92
CA GLN A 139 10.67 -37.56 -52.27
C GLN A 139 10.84 -36.05 -52.18
N GLY A 140 11.94 -35.57 -52.76
CA GLY A 140 12.44 -34.21 -52.65
C GLY A 140 11.89 -33.25 -53.70
N SER A 141 12.15 -31.97 -53.39
CA SER A 141 12.06 -30.71 -54.14
C SER A 141 12.15 -30.75 -55.67
N VAL A 142 11.53 -29.76 -56.33
CA VAL A 142 12.19 -28.61 -57.04
C VAL A 142 11.11 -27.77 -57.78
N TYR A 143 11.07 -26.44 -57.60
CA TYR A 143 10.91 -25.49 -58.72
C TYR A 143 11.31 -24.04 -58.38
N ARG A 144 11.80 -23.36 -59.42
CA ARG A 144 12.53 -22.08 -59.51
C ARG A 144 11.62 -20.83 -59.63
N PRO A 145 12.18 -19.61 -59.51
CA PRO A 145 11.44 -18.35 -59.40
C PRO A 145 11.24 -17.61 -60.75
N GLY A 146 10.26 -16.70 -60.81
CA GLY A 146 10.07 -15.76 -61.92
C GLY A 146 8.92 -14.75 -61.70
N ALA A 147 9.31 -13.52 -61.35
CA ALA A 147 8.85 -12.13 -61.63
C ALA A 147 7.51 -11.82 -62.39
N PRO A 148 7.11 -10.53 -62.59
CA PRO A 148 6.02 -9.90 -61.85
C PRO A 148 4.93 -9.22 -62.73
N SER A 149 4.03 -8.49 -62.07
CA SER A 149 3.18 -7.38 -62.56
C SER A 149 1.93 -7.71 -63.39
N ASN A 150 0.74 -7.34 -62.89
CA ASN A 150 0.09 -6.08 -63.29
C ASN A 150 -1.20 -5.77 -62.52
N VAL A 151 -1.23 -4.53 -62.03
CA VAL A 151 -2.34 -3.56 -61.95
C VAL A 151 -3.69 -4.00 -62.54
N ARG A 152 -4.75 -4.01 -61.70
CA ARG A 152 -6.00 -3.31 -62.04
C ARG A 152 -6.87 -3.01 -60.83
N LYS A 153 -7.57 -1.90 -60.98
CA LYS A 153 -8.31 -1.09 -60.03
C LYS A 153 -9.80 -1.45 -59.99
N ASN A 154 -10.39 -1.19 -58.82
CA ASN A 154 -11.71 -0.59 -58.55
C ASN A 154 -13.01 -1.42 -58.59
N THR A 155 -13.90 -0.94 -57.68
CA THR A 155 -15.37 -0.86 -57.72
C THR A 155 -16.12 -2.17 -57.43
N ALA A 156 -16.78 -2.36 -56.28
CA ALA A 156 -17.94 -1.68 -55.65
C ALA A 156 -19.30 -2.25 -56.09
N GLY A 157 -20.17 -2.46 -55.09
CA GLY A 157 -21.57 -2.87 -55.22
C GLY A 157 -21.75 -4.39 -55.31
N THR A 158 -22.78 -5.02 -54.76
CA THR A 158 -23.93 -4.58 -53.95
C THR A 158 -24.66 -5.87 -53.56
N ASP A 159 -25.20 -5.89 -52.34
CA ASP A 159 -26.45 -6.53 -51.90
C ASP A 159 -26.82 -8.00 -52.16
N GLN A 160 -27.61 -8.48 -51.18
CA GLN A 160 -28.57 -9.60 -51.15
C GLN A 160 -27.97 -11.01 -50.91
N GLN A 161 -28.18 -11.68 -49.76
CA GLN A 161 -29.39 -12.06 -48.99
C GLN A 161 -30.03 -13.38 -49.48
N SER A 162 -29.97 -14.42 -48.63
CA SER A 162 -30.87 -15.60 -48.48
C SER A 162 -30.07 -16.68 -47.73
N TYR A 163 -30.39 -17.09 -46.49
CA TYR A 163 -31.55 -17.84 -45.96
C TYR A 163 -31.67 -19.26 -46.52
N VAL A 164 -31.68 -20.23 -45.59
CA VAL A 164 -32.22 -21.61 -45.51
C VAL A 164 -31.17 -22.42 -44.71
N ASP A 165 -31.23 -22.54 -43.39
CA ASP A 165 -32.22 -23.23 -42.54
C ASP A 165 -32.34 -24.74 -42.83
N THR A 166 -31.82 -25.56 -41.93
CA THR A 166 -32.36 -26.90 -41.68
C THR A 166 -32.04 -27.30 -40.24
N ASP A 167 -33.11 -27.33 -39.49
CA ASP A 167 -33.27 -27.64 -38.08
C ASP A 167 -33.12 -29.14 -37.73
N VAL A 168 -33.31 -29.38 -36.43
CA VAL A 168 -33.88 -30.57 -35.77
C VAL A 168 -32.82 -31.50 -35.17
N GLU A 169 -32.43 -31.24 -33.91
CA GLU A 169 -33.00 -31.82 -32.65
C GLU A 169 -32.48 -33.24 -32.41
N GLN A 170 -32.25 -33.78 -31.21
CA GLN A 170 -32.57 -33.56 -29.79
C GLN A 170 -31.69 -34.65 -29.10
N ALA A 171 -31.37 -34.74 -27.82
CA ALA A 171 -31.68 -34.04 -26.58
C ALA A 171 -30.68 -34.58 -25.52
N ALA A 172 -30.41 -33.74 -24.50
CA ALA A 172 -30.31 -34.05 -23.05
C ALA A 172 -29.44 -35.26 -22.59
N THR A 173 -28.62 -35.26 -21.54
CA THR A 173 -28.48 -34.53 -20.26
C THR A 173 -27.25 -35.19 -19.61
N SER A 174 -26.31 -34.57 -18.88
CA SER A 174 -26.45 -34.08 -17.50
C SER A 174 -25.06 -33.83 -16.88
N VAL A 175 -24.96 -32.72 -16.12
CA VAL A 175 -24.11 -32.44 -14.94
C VAL A 175 -22.57 -32.32 -15.14
N GLU A 176 -21.99 -31.14 -15.39
CA GLU A 176 -21.50 -30.12 -14.39
C GLU A 176 -20.35 -30.67 -13.50
N THR A 177 -19.16 -30.07 -13.30
CA THR A 177 -18.81 -28.65 -13.13
C THR A 177 -17.28 -28.50 -12.95
N VAL A 178 -16.75 -27.29 -13.24
CA VAL A 178 -15.51 -26.66 -12.71
C VAL A 178 -14.14 -27.06 -13.31
N ARG A 179 -13.75 -26.45 -14.45
CA ARG A 179 -12.49 -25.67 -14.61
C ARG A 179 -12.25 -25.20 -16.05
N SER A 180 -12.99 -24.19 -16.50
CA SER A 180 -12.60 -23.37 -17.64
C SER A 180 -13.15 -21.95 -17.50
N ARG A 181 -12.66 -21.23 -16.48
CA ARG A 181 -12.88 -19.79 -16.31
C ARG A 181 -11.58 -19.13 -15.88
N GLN A 182 -10.68 -18.87 -16.83
CA GLN A 182 -9.57 -17.93 -16.65
C GLN A 182 -8.98 -17.50 -18.00
N ALA A 183 -9.84 -17.15 -18.96
CA ALA A 183 -9.43 -16.47 -20.20
C ALA A 183 -10.61 -15.69 -20.83
N LYS A 184 -11.39 -14.98 -20.01
CA LYS A 184 -12.37 -13.98 -20.47
C LYS A 184 -12.73 -13.00 -19.34
N GLN A 185 -11.74 -12.26 -18.85
CA GLN A 185 -11.92 -11.07 -18.01
C GLN A 185 -10.94 -9.98 -18.46
N ARG A 186 -11.15 -9.52 -19.69
CA ARG A 186 -10.78 -8.18 -20.14
C ARG A 186 -12.03 -7.63 -20.82
N ASN A 187 -12.43 -6.41 -20.44
CA ASN A 187 -13.63 -5.67 -20.87
C ASN A 187 -14.98 -6.11 -20.30
N ILE A 188 -15.22 -5.81 -19.02
CA ILE A 188 -16.57 -5.48 -18.50
C ILE A 188 -16.43 -4.28 -17.54
N TYR A 189 -16.10 -3.12 -18.09
CA TYR A 189 -16.42 -1.80 -17.53
C TYR A 189 -16.77 -0.89 -18.71
N ALA A 190 -17.74 -1.31 -19.50
CA ALA A 190 -18.36 -0.48 -20.52
C ALA A 190 -19.84 -0.88 -20.55
N ARG A 191 -20.72 0.12 -20.37
CA ARG A 191 -22.19 0.07 -20.38
C ARG A 191 -22.88 -0.15 -19.03
N ARG A 192 -22.92 0.91 -18.23
CA ARG A 192 -24.17 1.60 -17.83
C ARG A 192 -23.78 2.81 -16.97
N GLY A 193 -23.60 3.94 -17.63
CA GLY A 193 -23.39 5.25 -17.01
C GLY A 193 -24.11 6.27 -17.89
N SER A 194 -25.00 7.01 -17.26
CA SER A 194 -25.90 8.00 -17.84
C SER A 194 -25.14 9.06 -18.64
N ARG A 195 -25.82 9.69 -19.62
CA ARG A 195 -25.36 10.86 -20.36
C ARG A 195 -25.02 12.00 -19.36
N GLY A 196 -23.77 12.07 -18.95
CA GLY A 196 -23.16 13.23 -18.30
C GLY A 196 -22.28 13.95 -19.31
N SER A 197 -22.33 15.28 -19.31
CA SER A 197 -21.51 16.16 -20.15
C SER A 197 -20.05 15.69 -20.18
N SER A 198 -19.48 15.51 -21.38
CA SER A 198 -18.10 15.06 -21.61
C SER A 198 -17.05 15.91 -20.87
N SER A 199 -17.40 17.13 -20.46
CA SER A 199 -16.53 18.03 -19.70
C SER A 199 -16.20 17.52 -18.30
N SER A 200 -17.16 16.93 -17.58
CA SER A 200 -16.98 16.58 -16.15
C SER A 200 -16.19 15.29 -15.97
N GLU A 201 -16.35 14.34 -16.89
CA GLU A 201 -15.56 13.10 -16.89
C GLU A 201 -14.11 13.34 -17.29
N GLU A 202 -13.87 14.23 -18.26
CA GLU A 202 -12.52 14.65 -18.63
C GLU A 202 -11.82 15.39 -17.49
N GLU A 203 -12.51 16.34 -16.83
CA GLU A 203 -11.98 17.06 -15.68
C GLU A 203 -11.62 16.10 -14.54
N PHE A 204 -12.50 15.14 -14.24
CA PHE A 204 -12.23 14.09 -13.25
C PHE A 204 -10.96 13.30 -13.60
N ASN A 205 -10.86 12.81 -14.84
CA ASN A 205 -9.71 12.01 -15.28
C ASN A 205 -8.39 12.79 -15.24
N ARG A 206 -8.42 14.09 -15.61
CA ARG A 206 -7.26 14.97 -15.53
C ARG A 206 -6.81 15.16 -14.08
N LEU A 207 -7.74 15.51 -13.19
CA LEU A 207 -7.44 15.71 -11.76
C LEU A 207 -6.94 14.42 -11.10
N MET A 208 -7.50 13.26 -11.46
CA MET A 208 -7.02 11.96 -10.98
C MET A 208 -5.61 11.64 -11.48
N SER A 209 -5.28 12.00 -12.74
CA SER A 209 -3.95 11.79 -13.30
C SER A 209 -2.90 12.66 -12.60
N GLU A 210 -3.21 13.92 -12.33
CA GLU A 210 -2.33 14.86 -11.61
C GLU A 210 -2.04 14.37 -10.18
N GLN A 211 -3.08 13.93 -9.46
CA GLN A 211 -2.92 13.37 -8.12
C GLN A 211 -2.15 12.06 -8.11
N SER A 212 -2.22 11.26 -9.18
CA SER A 212 -1.46 10.01 -9.28
C SER A 212 0.05 10.23 -9.43
N ILE A 213 0.45 11.31 -10.11
CA ILE A 213 1.86 11.67 -10.33
C ILE A 213 2.46 12.24 -9.05
N ALA A 214 1.69 13.03 -8.29
CA ALA A 214 2.12 13.67 -7.05
C ALA A 214 1.81 12.84 -5.77
N LYS A 215 1.49 11.55 -5.91
CA LYS A 215 0.97 10.71 -4.82
C LYS A 215 1.88 10.68 -3.59
N ASP A 216 3.20 10.56 -3.81
CA ASP A 216 4.18 10.49 -2.70
C ASP A 216 4.28 11.81 -1.95
N GLN A 217 4.29 12.94 -2.66
CA GLN A 217 4.37 14.27 -2.05
C GLN A 217 3.09 14.59 -1.25
N LYS A 218 1.92 14.31 -1.83
CA LYS A 218 0.63 14.47 -1.16
C LYS A 218 0.51 13.58 0.08
N THR A 219 1.02 12.35 0.00
CA THR A 219 1.02 11.43 1.15
C THR A 219 1.92 11.96 2.27
N LEU A 220 3.11 12.49 1.95
CA LEU A 220 4.00 13.11 2.94
C LEU A 220 3.38 14.35 3.57
N GLU A 221 2.70 15.18 2.78
CA GLU A 221 2.01 16.37 3.26
C GLU A 221 0.89 16.00 4.24
N VAL A 222 0.02 15.06 3.86
CA VAL A 222 -1.05 14.56 4.74
C VAL A 222 -0.46 13.95 6.01
N LEU A 223 0.57 13.10 5.91
CA LEU A 223 1.18 12.49 7.09
C LEU A 223 1.80 13.52 8.03
N ASN A 224 2.54 14.48 7.50
CA ASN A 224 3.12 15.55 8.32
C ASN A 224 2.04 16.33 9.06
N LYS A 225 0.91 16.63 8.41
CA LYS A 225 -0.21 17.33 9.03
C LYS A 225 -1.02 16.48 10.00
N LEU A 226 -1.12 15.16 9.80
CA LEU A 226 -1.77 14.25 10.75
C LEU A 226 -0.99 14.14 12.06
N PHE A 227 0.34 14.19 12.01
CA PHE A 227 1.18 14.04 13.20
C PHE A 227 1.57 15.37 13.86
N ASP A 228 1.40 16.49 13.15
CA ASP A 228 1.57 17.82 13.71
C ASP A 228 0.35 18.19 14.56
N ASN A 229 0.50 18.08 15.89
CA ASN A 229 -0.56 18.36 16.85
C ASN A 229 -0.63 19.85 17.24
N ASP A 230 -0.02 20.74 16.45
CA ASP A 230 -0.03 22.18 16.72
C ASP A 230 -1.41 22.79 16.43
N PRO A 231 -2.15 23.29 17.46
CA PRO A 231 -3.44 23.96 17.26
C PRO A 231 -3.33 25.26 16.45
N SER A 232 -2.13 25.86 16.40
CA SER A 232 -1.84 27.10 15.67
C SER A 232 -1.55 26.89 14.17
N SER A 233 -1.52 25.63 13.71
CA SER A 233 -1.39 25.29 12.29
C SER A 233 -2.43 26.01 11.44
N LYS A 234 -2.01 26.58 10.31
CA LYS A 234 -2.92 27.29 9.39
C LYS A 234 -3.70 26.35 8.49
N ASP A 235 -3.24 25.11 8.35
CA ASP A 235 -3.81 24.12 7.43
C ASP A 235 -4.43 22.97 8.20
N THR A 236 -5.38 22.29 7.56
CA THR A 236 -6.06 21.14 8.13
C THR A 236 -6.46 20.15 7.05
N ILE A 237 -6.85 18.95 7.47
CA ILE A 237 -7.09 17.82 6.57
C ILE A 237 -8.59 17.60 6.44
N VAL A 238 -9.06 17.54 5.20
CA VAL A 238 -10.44 17.17 4.88
C VAL A 238 -10.43 15.83 4.16
N LEU A 239 -11.13 14.85 4.74
CA LEU A 239 -11.43 13.58 4.11
C LEU A 239 -12.87 13.63 3.60
N ILE A 240 -13.06 13.26 2.34
CA ILE A 240 -14.41 13.13 1.77
C ILE A 240 -14.61 11.69 1.32
N GLU A 241 -15.65 11.08 1.86
CA GLU A 241 -16.13 9.74 1.50
C GLU A 241 -17.25 9.88 0.46
N ASN A 242 -17.05 9.32 -0.72
CA ASN A 242 -18.07 9.21 -1.73
C ASN A 242 -18.77 7.84 -1.59
N LYS A 243 -19.95 7.84 -0.99
CA LYS A 243 -20.84 6.66 -0.87
C LYS A 243 -21.85 6.58 -2.00
N SER A 244 -21.70 7.43 -3.02
CA SER A 244 -22.53 7.40 -4.22
C SER A 244 -21.99 6.44 -5.27
N ASP A 245 -22.84 6.08 -6.23
CA ASP A 245 -22.53 5.11 -7.28
C ASP A 245 -21.80 5.72 -8.49
N CYS A 246 -21.45 7.01 -8.43
CA CYS A 246 -20.79 7.72 -9.51
C CYS A 246 -19.49 8.41 -9.04
N ASN A 247 -18.62 8.71 -9.98
CA ASN A 247 -17.44 9.54 -9.72
C ASN A 247 -17.88 10.98 -9.52
N ILE A 248 -17.35 11.63 -8.49
CA ILE A 248 -17.69 13.02 -8.17
C ILE A 248 -16.42 13.87 -8.12
N VAL A 249 -16.59 15.16 -8.40
CA VAL A 249 -15.58 16.19 -8.11
C VAL A 249 -16.19 17.14 -7.09
N VAL A 250 -15.53 17.29 -5.95
CA VAL A 250 -15.92 18.26 -4.94
C VAL A 250 -15.06 19.50 -5.10
N VAL A 251 -15.71 20.65 -5.25
CA VAL A 251 -15.10 21.96 -5.31
C VAL A 251 -15.30 22.63 -3.95
N MET A 252 -14.21 22.96 -3.28
CA MET A 252 -14.21 23.77 -2.06
C MET A 252 -13.77 25.17 -2.42
N GLU A 253 -14.70 26.11 -2.40
CA GLU A 253 -14.45 27.51 -2.69
C GLU A 253 -14.31 28.27 -1.36
N LYS A 254 -13.19 28.95 -1.18
CA LYS A 254 -12.94 29.80 -0.01
C LYS A 254 -13.44 31.22 -0.29
N ASN A 255 -13.80 31.96 0.75
CA ASN A 255 -14.31 33.35 0.62
C ASN A 255 -13.37 34.33 -0.12
N ASN A 256 -12.09 33.99 -0.29
CA ASN A 256 -11.12 34.80 -1.04
C ASN A 256 -10.98 34.40 -2.52
N GLY A 257 -11.82 33.48 -3.02
CA GLY A 257 -11.80 33.00 -4.39
C GLY A 257 -10.81 31.85 -4.68
N GLU A 258 -10.13 31.32 -3.66
CA GLU A 258 -9.32 30.11 -3.82
C GLU A 258 -10.24 28.89 -3.95
N GLU A 259 -10.09 28.14 -5.05
CA GLU A 259 -10.82 26.90 -5.30
C GLU A 259 -9.92 25.68 -5.14
N PHE A 260 -10.40 24.70 -4.37
CA PHE A 260 -9.75 23.40 -4.21
C PHE A 260 -10.63 22.30 -4.80
N LYS A 261 -10.14 21.63 -5.84
CA LYS A 261 -10.87 20.56 -6.53
C LYS A 261 -10.36 19.19 -6.08
N LEU A 262 -11.28 18.35 -5.63
CA LEU A 262 -10.98 17.00 -5.16
C LEU A 262 -11.81 15.97 -5.95
N PRO A 263 -11.21 15.23 -6.90
CA PRO A 263 -11.87 14.11 -7.55
C PRO A 263 -11.95 12.91 -6.59
N ILE A 264 -13.11 12.26 -6.53
CA ILE A 264 -13.36 11.11 -5.68
C ILE A 264 -14.10 10.03 -6.48
N PRO A 265 -13.50 8.85 -6.69
CA PRO A 265 -14.16 7.75 -7.38
C PRO A 265 -15.43 7.30 -6.66
N ALA A 266 -16.34 6.65 -7.39
CA ALA A 266 -17.52 6.00 -6.80
C ALA A 266 -17.11 5.03 -5.68
N ASN A 267 -17.88 5.01 -4.58
CA ASN A 267 -17.67 4.12 -3.43
C ASN A 267 -16.23 4.16 -2.85
N ASN A 268 -15.58 5.32 -2.89
CA ASN A 268 -14.21 5.50 -2.45
C ASN A 268 -14.04 6.84 -1.70
N GLU A 269 -12.86 7.09 -1.17
CA GLU A 269 -12.53 8.30 -0.42
C GLU A 269 -11.30 8.99 -0.99
N ASN A 270 -11.20 10.30 -0.75
CA ASN A 270 -9.98 11.05 -1.04
C ASN A 270 -9.79 12.15 -0.01
N THR A 271 -8.53 12.58 0.15
CA THR A 271 -8.12 13.55 1.16
C THR A 271 -7.44 14.74 0.50
N ILE A 272 -7.60 15.92 1.10
CA ILE A 272 -6.88 17.13 0.72
C ILE A 272 -6.44 17.90 1.96
N VAL A 273 -5.32 18.62 1.84
CA VAL A 273 -4.86 19.58 2.85
C VAL A 273 -5.25 20.97 2.36
N ILE A 274 -6.00 21.71 3.17
CA ILE A 274 -6.47 23.07 2.86
C ILE A 274 -6.29 23.99 4.06
N PRO A 275 -6.17 25.31 3.87
CA PRO A 275 -6.10 26.26 4.98
C PRO A 275 -7.39 26.27 5.79
N LYS A 276 -7.32 26.61 7.07
CA LYS A 276 -8.50 26.80 7.92
C LYS A 276 -9.30 28.01 7.45
N GLY A 277 -10.62 27.94 7.59
CA GLY A 277 -11.52 29.03 7.23
C GLY A 277 -12.90 28.55 6.83
N ASP A 278 -13.66 29.47 6.25
CA ASP A 278 -15.03 29.22 5.77
C ASP A 278 -15.01 28.88 4.28
N TYR A 279 -15.73 27.81 3.94
CA TYR A 279 -15.78 27.24 2.60
C TYR A 279 -17.21 26.95 2.16
N ILE A 280 -17.45 27.16 0.88
CA ILE A 280 -18.64 26.67 0.19
C ILE A 280 -18.25 25.42 -0.60
N LEU A 281 -18.78 24.28 -0.18
CA LEU A 281 -18.56 23.00 -0.84
C LEU A 281 -19.63 22.81 -1.90
N ARG A 282 -19.21 22.58 -3.14
CA ARG A 282 -20.08 22.32 -4.29
C ARG A 282 -19.70 20.99 -4.94
N SER A 283 -20.69 20.19 -5.32
CA SER A 283 -20.44 18.98 -6.10
C SER A 283 -21.67 18.58 -6.91
N ASN A 284 -21.47 17.85 -8.00
CA ASN A 284 -22.55 17.12 -8.67
C ASN A 284 -22.45 15.65 -8.27
N VAL A 285 -23.40 15.19 -7.45
CA VAL A 285 -23.47 13.81 -6.97
C VAL A 285 -24.56 13.10 -7.77
N CYS A 286 -24.13 12.36 -8.79
CA CYS A 286 -24.96 11.51 -9.65
C CYS A 286 -26.17 12.24 -10.27
N GLY A 287 -25.99 13.51 -10.67
CA GLY A 287 -27.03 14.37 -11.25
C GLY A 287 -27.67 15.32 -10.23
N GLY A 288 -27.54 15.06 -8.92
CA GLY A 288 -27.97 15.98 -7.87
C GLY A 288 -26.91 17.04 -7.58
N THR A 289 -27.31 18.29 -7.38
CA THR A 289 -26.41 19.36 -6.94
C THR A 289 -26.30 19.38 -5.43
N TYR A 290 -25.08 19.22 -4.93
CA TYR A 290 -24.73 19.39 -3.52
C TYR A 290 -24.09 20.77 -3.32
N SER A 291 -24.60 21.54 -2.36
CA SER A 291 -24.03 22.82 -1.95
C SER A 291 -24.16 22.98 -0.43
N SER A 292 -23.06 23.15 0.28
CA SER A 292 -23.06 23.39 1.72
C SER A 292 -21.95 24.36 2.11
N GLU A 293 -22.29 25.32 2.96
CA GLU A 293 -21.29 26.13 3.66
C GLU A 293 -20.76 25.37 4.88
N LYS A 294 -19.45 25.39 5.11
CA LYS A 294 -18.77 24.73 6.23
C LYS A 294 -17.59 25.58 6.72
N THR A 295 -17.53 25.78 8.03
CA THR A 295 -16.36 26.32 8.71
C THR A 295 -15.40 25.19 9.09
N ILE A 296 -14.21 25.20 8.49
CA ILE A 296 -13.21 24.13 8.59
C ILE A 296 -12.07 24.62 9.48
N ASN A 297 -12.20 24.39 10.79
CA ASN A 297 -11.19 24.76 11.80
C ASN A 297 -10.34 23.59 12.29
N LYS A 298 -10.80 22.36 12.03
CA LYS A 298 -10.19 21.10 12.48
C LYS A 298 -10.38 20.06 11.38
N SER A 299 -9.60 18.98 11.46
CA SER A 299 -9.73 17.87 10.53
C SER A 299 -11.13 17.26 10.63
N LEU A 300 -11.78 17.02 9.50
CA LEU A 300 -13.16 16.55 9.45
C LEU A 300 -13.37 15.55 8.31
N ILE A 301 -14.41 14.74 8.45
CA ILE A 301 -14.82 13.75 7.47
C ILE A 301 -16.20 14.13 6.96
N ILE A 302 -16.38 14.17 5.64
CA ILE A 302 -17.66 14.44 4.98
C ILE A 302 -18.06 13.22 4.17
N ALA A 303 -19.22 12.65 4.46
CA ALA A 303 -19.77 11.57 3.65
C ALA A 303 -20.86 12.13 2.71
N LEU A 304 -20.69 11.91 1.41
CA LEU A 304 -21.67 12.25 0.37
C LEU A 304 -22.35 10.96 -0.09
N ASN A 305 -23.68 10.92 0.03
CA ASN A 305 -24.51 9.79 -0.38
C ASN A 305 -25.21 10.09 -1.70
N ASN A 306 -25.80 9.05 -2.31
CA ASN A 306 -26.69 9.22 -3.46
C ASN A 306 -27.80 10.24 -3.14
N PRO A 307 -28.17 11.11 -4.10
CA PRO A 307 -29.33 11.97 -3.96
C PRO A 307 -30.58 11.08 -3.82
N SER A 308 -31.35 11.33 -2.76
CA SER A 308 -32.64 10.69 -2.48
C SER A 308 -33.76 11.30 -3.32
#